data_AF-A0A7C3WRD5-F1
#
_entry.id   AF-A0A7C3WRD5-F1
#
_cell.length_a   1.000
_cell.length_b   1.000
_cell.length_c   1.000
_cell.angle_alpha   90.00
_cell.angle_beta   90.00
_cell.angle_gamma   90.00
#
_symmetry.space_group_name_H-M   'P 1'
#
loop_
_entity.id
_entity.type
_entity.pdbx_description
1 polymer ?
#
loop_
_entity_poly.entity_id
_entity_poly.type
_entity_poly.pdbx_seq_one_letter_code
_entity_poly.pdbx_strand_id
1 'polypeptide(L)' 'KIGSSAVESMARQPEAAGSINTAMIVSAALIEGVTFFALIVCLLSVFFK' A
#
# COMPACT_ATOMS: atom_id res chain seq x y z
N LYS A 1 -5.27 6.17 4.91
CA LYS A 1 -6.61 6.32 4.29
C LYS A 1 -7.08 5.04 3.57
N ILE A 2 -6.24 4.33 2.82
CA ILE A 2 -6.66 3.13 2.06
C ILE A 2 -7.26 2.04 2.96
N GLY A 3 -6.58 1.66 4.06
CA GLY A 3 -7.09 0.62 4.97
C GLY A 3 -8.40 0.99 5.65
N SER A 4 -8.52 2.21 6.19
CA SER A 4 -9.74 2.67 6.88
C SER A 4 -10.96 2.70 5.94
N SER A 5 -10.79 3.24 4.72
CA SER A 5 -11.87 3.31 3.73
C SER A 5 -12.25 1.93 3.18
N ALA A 6 -11.28 1.04 3.03
CA ALA A 6 -11.53 -0.34 2.63
C ALA A 6 -12.31 -1.09 3.73
N VAL A 7 -11.90 -0.99 5.00
CA VAL A 7 -12.62 -1.62 6.12
C VAL A 7 -14.05 -1.12 6.24
N GLU A 8 -14.27 0.19 6.13
CA GLU A 8 -15.63 0.75 6.13
C GLU A 8 -16.48 0.24 4.95
N SER A 9 -15.89 0.15 3.75
CA SER A 9 -16.59 -0.33 2.56
C SER A 9 -16.94 -1.82 2.67
N MET A 10 -16.04 -2.64 3.21
CA MET A 10 -16.30 -4.07 3.47
C MET A 10 -17.39 -4.28 4.53
N ALA A 11 -17.45 -3.42 5.55
CA ALA A 11 -18.50 -3.47 6.56
C ALA A 11 -19.89 -3.12 5.99
N ARG A 12 -19.95 -2.19 5.03
CA ARG A 12 -21.21 -1.82 4.33
C ARG A 12 -21.63 -2.86 3.28
N GLN A 13 -20.67 -3.51 2.63
CA GLN A 13 -20.90 -4.48 1.56
C GLN A 13 -20.01 -5.71 1.73
N PRO A 14 -20.41 -6.70 2.54
CA PRO A 14 -19.60 -7.87 2.84
C PRO A 14 -19.37 -8.76 1.61
N GLU A 15 -20.30 -8.80 0.65
CA GLU A 15 -20.17 -9.57 -0.59
C GLU A 15 -18.98 -9.11 -1.45
N ALA A 16 -18.62 -7.83 -1.37
CA ALA A 16 -17.50 -7.25 -2.11
C ALA A 16 -16.16 -7.36 -1.34
N ALA A 17 -16.15 -7.92 -0.12
CA ALA A 17 -15.00 -7.82 0.78
C ALA A 17 -13.72 -8.45 0.22
N GLY A 18 -13.84 -9.60 -0.45
CA GLY A 18 -12.70 -10.25 -1.10
C GLY A 18 -12.05 -9.36 -2.15
N SER A 19 -12.85 -8.78 -3.05
CA SER A 19 -12.37 -7.88 -4.10
C SER A 19 -11.73 -6.61 -3.54
N ILE A 20 -12.34 -6.02 -2.49
CA ILE A 20 -11.82 -4.82 -1.83
C ILE A 20 -10.48 -5.12 -1.17
N ASN A 21 -10.35 -6.27 -0.50
CA ASN A 21 -9.10 -6.67 0.16
C ASN A 21 -7.97 -6.88 -0.87
N THR A 22 -8.24 -7.56 -1.98
CA THR A 22 -7.25 -7.73 -3.06
C THR A 22 -6.78 -6.38 -3.61
N ALA A 23 -7.71 -5.47 -3.92
CA ALA A 23 -7.35 -4.13 -4.39
C ALA A 23 -6.54 -3.33 -3.35
N MET A 24 -6.87 -3.49 -2.07
CA MET A 24 -6.15 -2.88 -0.95
C MET A 24 -4.70 -3.37 -0.87
N ILE A 25 -4.48 -4.68 -0.98
CA ILE A 25 -3.14 -5.28 -0.94
C ILE A 25 -2.31 -4.82 -2.13
N VAL A 26 -2.88 -4.80 -3.35
CA VAL A 26 -2.18 -4.28 -4.53
C VAL A 26 -1.80 -2.80 -4.33
N SER A 27 -2.71 -1.98 -3.82
CA SER A 27 -2.44 -0.57 -3.52
C SER A 27 -1.33 -0.41 -2.48
N ALA A 28 -1.33 -1.24 -1.41
CA ALA A 28 -0.30 -1.23 -0.39
C ALA A 28 1.07 -1.63 -0.96
N ALA A 29 1.13 -2.68 -1.78
CA ALA A 29 2.36 -3.15 -2.42
C ALA A 29 2.98 -2.10 -3.35
N LEU A 30 2.17 -1.32 -4.07
CA LEU A 30 2.67 -0.21 -4.89
C LEU A 30 3.32 0.89 -4.05
N ILE A 31 2.71 1.26 -2.92
CA ILE A 31 3.26 2.27 -2.00
C ILE A 31 4.55 1.75 -1.37
N GLU A 32 4.55 0.50 -0.91
CA GLU A 32 5.71 -0.13 -0.30
C GLU A 32 6.87 -0.22 -1.29
N GLY A 33 6.61 -0.62 -2.54
CA GLY A 33 7.63 -0.68 -3.59
C GLY A 33 8.30 0.67 -3.87
N VAL A 34 7.52 1.74 -4.01
CA VAL A 34 8.07 3.09 -4.21
C VAL A 34 8.84 3.57 -2.98
N THR A 35 8.30 3.32 -1.79
CA THR A 35 8.95 3.73 -0.52
C THR A 35 10.27 3.00 -0.33
N PHE A 36 10.29 1.68 -0.56
CA PHE A 36 11.49 0.86 -0.47
C PHE A 36 12.55 1.31 -1.49
N PHE A 37 12.15 1.57 -2.73
CA PHE A 37 13.06 2.09 -3.75
C PHE A 37 13.63 3.47 -3.36
N ALA A 38 12.80 4.38 -2.86
CA ALA A 38 13.25 5.68 -2.38
C ALA A 38 14.26 5.56 -1.22
N LEU A 39 14.04 4.62 -0.29
CA LEU A 39 15.01 4.34 0.78
C LEU A 39 16.36 3.87 0.23
N ILE A 40 16.37 2.98 -0.77
CA ILE A 40 17.60 2.56 -1.44
C ILE A 40 18.34 3.76 -2.03
N VAL A 41 17.65 4.61 -2.79
CA VAL A 41 18.25 5.79 -3.41
C VAL A 41 18.82 6.74 -2.34
N CYS A 42 18.09 6.99 -1.26
CA CYS A 42 18.57 7.81 -0.15
C CYS A 42 19.82 7.22 0.52
N LEU A 43 19.83 5.91 0.78
CA LEU A 43 21.00 5.23 1.36
C LEU A 43 22.21 5.32 0.43
N LEU A 44 22.02 5.04 -0.86
CA LEU A 44 23.07 5.19 -1.86
C LEU A 44 23.60 6.63 -1.89
N SER A 45 22.74 7.63 -1.87
CA SER A 45 23.17 9.04 -1.87
C SER A 45 23.96 9.45 -0.62
N VAL A 46 23.76 8.78 0.52
CA VAL A 46 24.52 9.04 1.76
C VAL A 46 25.88 8.36 1.73
N PHE A 47 25.98 7.12 1.21
CA PHE A 47 27.22 6.35 1.17
C PHE A 47 28.14 6.66 -0.01
N PHE A 48 27.60 7.15 -1.13
CA PHE A 48 28.36 7.55 -2.33
C PHE A 48 28.67 9.05 -2.36
N LYS A 49 28.59 9.73 -1.21
CA LYS A 49 29.07 11.10 -1.03
C LYS A 49 30.56 11.15 -0.69
#